data_AF-J2IPT4-F1
#
_entry.id   AF-J2IPT4-F1
#
_cell.length_a   1.000
_cell.length_b   1.000
_cell.length_c   1.000
_cell.angle_alpha   90.00
_cell.angle_beta   90.00
_cell.angle_gamma   90.00
#
_symmetry.space_group_name_H-M   'P 1'
#
loop_
_entity.id
_entity.type
_entity.pdbx_description
1 polymer ?
#
loop_
_entity_poly.entity_id
_entity_poly.type
_entity_poly.pdbx_seq_one_letter_code
_entity_poly.pdbx_strand_id
1 'polypeptide(L)' 'MQTQTTYPAAIARNIANEMADLALERGEGLTRKDFQDFGYTNEQIDAYSQQAAQIHSRRSVRRVA' A
#
# COMPACT_ATOMS: atom_id res chain seq x y z
N MET A 1 -6.20 35.56 -8.63
CA MET A 1 -7.09 34.67 -7.87
C MET A 1 -6.49 33.26 -7.92
N GLN A 2 -5.65 32.88 -6.95
CA GLN A 2 -5.16 31.51 -6.86
C GLN A 2 -6.25 30.68 -6.18
N THR A 3 -6.88 29.78 -6.93
CA THR A 3 -7.80 28.79 -6.38
C THR A 3 -6.96 27.75 -5.64
N GLN A 4 -6.75 27.97 -4.35
CA GLN A 4 -6.22 26.95 -3.46
C GLN A 4 -7.28 25.85 -3.38
N THR A 5 -7.10 24.79 -4.17
CA THR A 5 -7.89 23.56 -4.05
C THR A 5 -7.59 22.98 -2.68
N THR A 6 -8.42 23.32 -1.69
CA THR A 6 -8.39 22.69 -0.38
C THR A 6 -8.78 21.24 -0.59
N TYR A 7 -7.77 20.38 -0.76
CA TYR A 7 -7.99 18.94 -0.69
C TYR A 7 -8.63 18.66 0.68
N PRO A 8 -9.80 18.01 0.74
CA PRO A 8 -10.38 17.61 2.01
C PRO A 8 -9.29 16.86 2.77
N ALA A 9 -9.07 17.23 4.05
CA ALA A 9 -8.02 16.70 4.91
C ALA A 9 -7.72 15.26 4.53
N ALA A 10 -6.54 15.07 3.92
CA ALA A 10 -6.14 13.87 3.20
C ALA A 10 -6.82 12.65 3.80
N ILE A 11 -7.69 11.97 3.04
CA ILE A 11 -8.10 10.60 3.38
C ILE A 11 -6.79 9.90 3.69
N ALA A 12 -6.53 9.61 4.97
CA ALA A 12 -5.21 9.24 5.44
C ALA A 12 -4.76 8.07 4.56
N ARG A 13 -3.77 8.34 3.71
CA ARG A 13 -3.37 7.41 2.66
C ARG A 13 -3.07 6.08 3.34
N ASN A 14 -3.87 5.06 3.06
CA ASN A 14 -3.77 3.81 3.79
C ASN A 14 -2.70 2.94 3.12
N ILE A 15 -1.44 3.33 3.36
CA ILE A 15 -0.25 2.76 2.71
C ILE A 15 -0.23 1.24 2.85
N ALA A 16 -0.66 0.70 3.99
CA ALA A 16 -0.76 -0.76 4.19
C ALA A 16 -1.76 -1.43 3.22
N ASN A 17 -2.90 -0.79 2.95
CA ASN A 17 -3.86 -1.31 1.96
C ASN A 17 -3.29 -1.22 0.55
N GLU A 18 -2.68 -0.10 0.18
CA GLU A 18 -2.09 0.08 -1.14
C GLU A 18 -0.96 -0.91 -1.41
N MET A 19 -0.08 -1.14 -0.43
CA MET A 19 0.98 -2.14 -0.51
C MET A 19 0.41 -3.55 -0.66
N ALA A 20 -0.68 -3.87 0.05
CA ALA A 20 -1.34 -5.17 -0.06
C ALA A 20 -2.01 -5.35 -1.42
N ASP A 21 -2.64 -4.30 -1.97
CA ASP A 21 -3.27 -4.32 -3.28
C ASP A 21 -2.23 -4.46 -4.39
N LEU A 22 -1.10 -3.73 -4.31
CA LEU A 22 0.03 -3.91 -5.22
C LEU A 22 0.55 -5.35 -5.21
N ALA A 23 0.69 -5.97 -4.03
CA ALA A 23 1.11 -7.36 -3.92
C ALA A 23 0.08 -8.33 -4.52
N LEU A 24 -1.21 -8.04 -4.39
CA LEU A 24 -2.27 -8.84 -5.02
C LEU A 24 -2.33 -8.68 -6.54
N GLU A 25 -2.02 -7.48 -7.07
CA GLU A 25 -2.05 -7.18 -8.51
C GLU A 25 -0.83 -7.72 -9.24
N ARG A 26 0.37 -7.59 -8.65
CA ARG A 26 1.62 -8.02 -9.26
C ARG A 26 1.93 -9.51 -9.04
N GLY A 27 1.24 -10.15 -8.11
CA GLY A 27 1.50 -11.51 -7.67
C GLY A 27 2.37 -11.55 -6.41
N GLU A 28 2.39 -12.70 -5.74
CA GLU A 28 3.14 -12.88 -4.50
C GLU A 28 4.63 -12.52 -4.68
N GLY A 29 5.20 -11.80 -3.70
CA GLY A 29 6.65 -11.64 -3.61
C GLY A 29 7.22 -10.25 -3.91
N LEU A 30 6.41 -9.17 -3.89
CA LEU A 30 6.96 -7.81 -3.91
C LEU A 30 7.98 -7.62 -2.78
N THR A 31 9.20 -7.30 -3.18
CA THR A 31 10.32 -7.05 -2.27
C THR A 31 10.34 -5.58 -1.85
N ARG A 32 11.14 -5.25 -0.83
CA ARG A 32 11.39 -3.85 -0.44
C ARG A 32 11.86 -3.01 -1.63
N LYS A 33 12.69 -3.58 -2.52
CA LYS A 33 13.19 -2.87 -3.71
C LYS A 33 12.05 -2.53 -4.68
N ASP A 34 11.12 -3.45 -4.90
CA ASP A 34 9.98 -3.18 -5.77
C ASP A 34 9.12 -2.04 -5.22
N PHE A 35 8.88 -2.02 -3.91
CA PHE A 35 8.19 -0.90 -3.25
C PHE A 35 8.96 0.43 -3.37
N GLN A 36 10.29 0.42 -3.29
CA GLN A 36 11.08 1.63 -3.57
C GLN A 36 10.92 2.09 -5.02
N ASP A 37 10.90 1.16 -5.98
CA ASP A 37 10.70 1.47 -7.40
C ASP A 37 9.27 2.02 -7.67
N PHE A 38 8.29 1.73 -6.80
CA PHE A 38 6.95 2.35 -6.78
C PHE A 38 6.89 3.71 -6.03
N GLY A 39 8.01 4.17 -5.47
CA GLY A 39 8.09 5.47 -4.79
C GLY A 39 7.75 5.44 -3.29
N TYR A 40 7.70 4.27 -2.66
CA TYR A 40 7.60 4.17 -1.20
C TYR A 40 8.95 4.44 -0.54
N THR A 41 8.95 5.17 0.58
CA THR A 41 10.17 5.36 1.38
C THR A 41 10.44 4.15 2.25
N ASN A 42 11.69 4.00 2.72
CA ASN A 42 12.04 2.93 3.65
C ASN A 42 11.23 3.01 4.95
N GLU A 43 10.97 4.21 5.47
CA GLU A 43 10.17 4.37 6.69
C GLU A 43 8.73 3.90 6.47
N GLN A 44 8.15 4.16 5.30
CA GLN A 44 6.80 3.70 4.95
C GLN A 44 6.77 2.17 4.81
N ILE A 45 7.74 1.59 4.12
CA ILE A 45 7.83 0.13 3.96
C ILE A 45 7.97 -0.53 5.33
N ASP A 46 8.80 0.02 6.21
CA ASP A 46 9.06 -0.57 7.53
C ASP A 46 7.86 -0.43 8.46
N ALA A 47 7.19 0.72 8.42
CA ALA A 47 5.99 0.97 9.22
C ALA A 47 4.79 0.11 8.77
N TYR A 48 4.64 -0.14 7.46
CA TYR A 48 3.39 -0.69 6.91
C TYR A 48 3.52 -2.09 6.29
N SER A 49 4.72 -2.62 6.05
CA SER A 49 4.92 -3.95 5.43
C SER A 49 4.25 -5.08 6.20
N GLN A 50 4.36 -5.11 7.53
CA GLN A 50 3.70 -6.14 8.35
C GLN A 50 2.18 -6.07 8.24
N GLN A 51 1.61 -4.86 8.30
CA GLN A 51 0.18 -4.67 8.18
C GLN A 51 -0.32 -5.02 6.77
N ALA A 52 0.45 -4.64 5.74
CA ALA A 52 0.19 -5.00 4.35
C ALA A 52 0.19 -6.53 4.16
N ALA A 53 1.15 -7.25 4.74
CA ALA A 53 1.20 -8.71 4.67
C ALA A 53 -0.02 -9.38 5.33
N GLN A 54 -0.50 -8.86 6.47
CA GLN A 54 -1.73 -9.33 7.11
C GLN A 54 -2.97 -9.09 6.25
N ILE A 55 -3.07 -7.90 5.63
CA ILE A 55 -4.19 -7.55 4.73
C ILE A 55 -4.14 -8.46 3.49
N HIS A 56 -2.96 -8.62 2.88
CA HIS A 56 -2.73 -9.49 1.73
C HIS A 56 -3.16 -10.92 2.04
N SER A 57 -2.65 -11.52 3.14
CA SER A 57 -3.00 -12.89 3.54
C SER A 57 -4.50 -13.07 3.77
N ARG A 58 -5.15 -12.12 4.45
CA ARG A 58 -6.62 -12.15 4.66
C ARG A 58 -7.39 -12.07 3.35
N ARG A 59 -6.90 -11.30 2.37
CA ARG A 59 -7.55 -11.12 1.06
C ARG A 59 -7.29 -12.29 0.12
N SER A 60 -6.07 -12.86 0.13
CA SER A 60 -5.70 -13.99 -0.71
C SER A 60 -6.54 -15.21 -0.37
N VAL A 61 -6.75 -15.51 0.93
CA VAL A 61 -7.61 -16.62 1.37
C VAL A 61 -9.07 -16.44 0.93
N ARG A 62 -9.59 -15.21 0.90
CA ARG A 62 -10.98 -14.93 0.47
C ARG A 62 -11.19 -15.00 -1.03
N ARG A 63 -10.14 -14.84 -1.85
CA ARG A 63 -10.26 -15.00 -3.32
C ARG A 63 -10.36 -16.46 -3.76
N VAL A 64 -9.98 -17.40 -2.90
CA VAL A 64 -9.95 -18.84 -3.20
C VAL A 64 -11.25 -19.54 -2.74
N ALA A 65 -12.15 -18.84 -2.03
CA ALA A 65 -13.40 -19.36 -1.49
C ALA A 65 -14.61 -19.07 -2.40
#